data_AF-A0A7C1MAR0-F1
#
_entry.id   AF-A0A7C1MAR0-F1
#
_cell.length_a   1.000
_cell.length_b   1.000
_cell.length_c   1.000
_cell.angle_alpha   90.00
_cell.angle_beta   90.00
_cell.angle_gamma   90.00
#
_symmetry.space_group_name_H-M   'P 1'
#
loop_
_entity.id
_entity.type
_entity.pdbx_description
1 polymer ?
#
loop_
_entity_poly.entity_id
_entity_poly.type
_entity_poly.pdbx_seq_one_letter_code
_entity_poly.pdbx_strand_id
1 'polypeptide(L)'
;ELAKELRIPKGIIERVPSAGLWENQTDEGEIGITYEELDGIIMAIESNQKSSVSAGALARVEELMRESVHKRSPALVFKKN
;
A
#
# COMPACT_ATOMS: atom_id res chain seq x y z
N GLU A 1 3.82 -1.63 -14.72
CA GLU A 1 4.45 -2.27 -15.90
C GLU A 1 3.80 -3.58 -16.37
N LEU A 2 3.57 -4.60 -15.53
CA LEU A 2 3.04 -5.90 -15.97
C LEU A 2 1.73 -5.82 -16.79
N ALA A 3 0.80 -4.93 -16.44
CA ALA A 3 -0.45 -4.76 -17.18
C ALA A 3 -0.26 -4.37 -18.66
N LYS A 4 0.80 -3.61 -18.99
CA LYS A 4 1.12 -3.23 -20.37
C LYS A 4 1.58 -4.46 -21.17
N GLU A 5 2.43 -5.29 -20.57
CA GLU A 5 2.91 -6.53 -21.18
C GLU A 5 1.75 -7.51 -21.45
N LEU A 6 0.79 -7.57 -20.52
CA LEU A 6 -0.44 -8.36 -20.66
C LEU A 6 -1.46 -7.73 -21.63
N ARG A 7 -1.14 -6.60 -22.26
CA ARG A 7 -1.99 -5.87 -23.21
C ARG A 7 -3.37 -5.51 -22.63
N ILE A 8 -3.42 -5.18 -21.34
CA ILE A 8 -4.63 -4.67 -20.70
C ILE A 8 -5.01 -3.32 -21.36
N PRO A 9 -6.30 -3.04 -21.61
CA PRO A 9 -6.75 -1.78 -22.19
C PRO A 9 -6.20 -0.56 -21.47
N LYS A 10 -5.74 0.43 -22.24
CA LYS A 10 -5.14 1.68 -21.72
C LYS A 10 -6.03 2.40 -20.71
N GLY A 11 -7.34 2.45 -20.98
CA GLY A 11 -8.32 3.07 -20.07
C GLY A 11 -8.47 2.37 -18.72
N ILE A 12 -8.01 1.12 -18.57
CA ILE A 12 -7.94 0.43 -17.27
C ILE A 12 -6.62 0.76 -16.57
N ILE A 13 -5.51 0.75 -17.30
CA ILE A 13 -4.17 1.02 -16.76
C ILE A 13 -4.06 2.44 -16.22
N GLU A 14 -4.61 3.42 -16.93
CA GLU A 14 -4.51 4.85 -16.60
C GLU A 14 -5.63 5.35 -15.69
N ARG A 15 -6.58 4.48 -15.36
CA ARG A 15 -7.66 4.85 -14.44
C ARG A 15 -7.04 5.17 -13.07
N VAL A 16 -7.42 6.31 -12.50
CA VAL A 16 -7.05 6.67 -11.13
C VAL A 16 -7.45 5.54 -10.17
N PRO A 17 -6.51 4.97 -9.40
CA PRO A 17 -6.80 3.89 -8.46
C PRO A 17 -7.89 4.28 -7.45
N SER A 18 -8.87 3.40 -7.29
CA SER A 18 -10.02 3.60 -6.41
C SER A 18 -10.68 2.26 -6.10
N ALA A 19 -11.01 2.02 -4.82
CA ALA A 19 -11.84 0.88 -4.41
C ALA A 19 -13.32 1.01 -4.84
N GLY A 20 -13.78 2.21 -5.23
CA GLY A 20 -15.14 2.45 -5.71
C GLY A 20 -16.24 2.28 -4.66
N LEU A 21 -15.94 2.47 -3.38
CA LEU A 21 -16.87 2.32 -2.27
C LEU A 21 -17.81 3.53 -2.10
N TRP A 22 -17.39 4.73 -2.52
CA TRP A 22 -18.20 5.94 -2.57
C TRP A 22 -17.73 6.91 -3.67
N GLU A 23 -18.53 7.92 -3.96
CA GLU A 23 -18.23 8.91 -4.99
C GLU A 23 -16.96 9.70 -4.69
N ASN A 24 -16.15 9.94 -5.73
CA ASN A 24 -14.89 10.68 -5.67
C ASN A 24 -13.81 10.05 -4.77
N GLN A 25 -13.95 8.76 -4.40
CA GLN A 25 -12.89 8.03 -3.71
C GLN A 25 -11.66 7.86 -4.60
N THR A 26 -10.47 8.11 -4.05
CA THR A 26 -9.19 7.77 -4.67
C THR A 26 -8.29 7.13 -3.61
N ASP A 27 -7.57 6.07 -3.98
CA ASP A 27 -6.78 5.32 -3.01
C ASP A 27 -5.64 6.20 -2.44
N GLU A 28 -4.95 6.97 -3.30
CA GLU A 28 -3.90 7.91 -2.88
C GLU A 28 -4.45 9.03 -1.99
N GLY A 29 -5.68 9.48 -2.23
CA GLY A 29 -6.34 10.49 -1.41
C GLY A 29 -6.68 9.99 -0.01
N GLU A 30 -7.03 8.70 0.14
CA GLU A 30 -7.30 8.09 1.45
C GLU A 30 -6.02 7.77 2.22
N ILE A 31 -5.02 7.23 1.53
CA ILE A 31 -3.74 6.84 2.13
C ILE A 31 -2.93 8.10 2.50
N GLY A 32 -3.04 9.14 1.66
CA GLY A 32 -2.31 10.41 1.78
C GLY A 32 -0.89 10.35 1.22
N ILE A 33 -0.57 9.34 0.40
CA ILE A 33 0.73 9.09 -0.22
C ILE A 33 0.49 8.52 -1.63
N THR A 34 1.34 8.90 -2.59
CA THR A 34 1.27 8.36 -3.97
C THR A 34 1.76 6.92 -4.03
N TYR A 35 1.28 6.12 -4.99
CA TYR A 35 1.77 4.74 -5.14
C TYR A 35 3.27 4.67 -5.43
N GLU A 36 3.83 5.62 -6.19
CA GLU A 36 5.26 5.68 -6.48
C GLU A 36 6.10 5.86 -5.21
N GLU A 37 5.69 6.79 -4.34
CA GLU A 37 6.37 7.02 -3.07
C GLU A 37 6.18 5.84 -2.10
N LEU A 38 4.96 5.29 -2.02
CA LEU A 38 4.65 4.14 -1.18
C LEU A 38 5.48 2.91 -1.54
N ASP A 39 5.55 2.57 -2.84
CA ASP A 39 6.35 1.43 -3.33
C ASP A 39 7.83 1.59 -2.99
N GLY A 40 8.38 2.80 -3.16
CA GLY A 40 9.75 3.11 -2.79
C GLY A 40 10.02 2.92 -1.29
N ILE A 41 9.10 3.37 -0.44
CA ILE A 41 9.22 3.21 1.02
C ILE A 41 9.11 1.74 1.44
N ILE A 42 8.15 1.00 0.91
CA ILE A 42 8.00 -0.44 1.19
C ILE A 42 9.28 -1.18 0.78
N MET A 43 9.81 -0.90 -0.42
CA MET A 43 11.05 -1.51 -0.89
C MET A 43 12.25 -1.18 0.01
N ALA A 44 12.35 0.06 0.51
CA ALA A 44 13.38 0.46 1.46
C ALA A 44 13.23 -0.25 2.81
N ILE A 45 12.00 -0.46 3.30
CA ILE A 45 11.73 -1.24 4.52
C ILE A 45 12.17 -2.70 4.33
N GLU A 46 11.74 -3.35 3.25
CA GLU A 46 12.03 -4.75 2.95
C GLU A 46 13.53 -5.00 2.72
N SER A 47 14.22 -4.03 2.12
CA SER A 47 15.66 -4.09 1.87
C SER A 47 16.52 -3.59 3.04
N ASN A 48 15.90 -3.24 4.17
CA ASN A 48 16.56 -2.65 5.35
C ASN A 48 17.39 -1.37 5.05
N GLN A 49 16.93 -0.57 4.08
CA GLN A 49 17.53 0.69 3.63
C GLN A 49 16.67 1.90 4.05
N LYS A 50 16.04 1.84 5.23
CA LYS A 50 15.10 2.86 5.72
C LYS A 50 15.66 4.28 5.78
N SER A 51 16.98 4.45 5.90
CA SER A 51 17.65 5.75 5.88
C SER A 51 17.65 6.44 4.51
N SER A 52 17.26 5.74 3.44
CA SER A 52 17.19 6.28 2.07
C SER A 52 15.91 7.07 1.79
N VAL A 53 14.91 7.02 2.69
CA VAL A 53 13.61 7.68 2.53
C VAL A 53 13.38 8.72 3.64
N SER A 54 12.42 9.62 3.43
CA SER A 54 12.12 10.65 4.43
C SER A 54 11.59 10.03 5.73
N ALA A 55 12.05 10.54 6.88
CA ALA A 55 11.65 10.00 8.18
C ALA A 55 10.13 10.14 8.44
N GLY A 56 9.50 11.22 7.96
CA GLY A 56 8.07 11.45 8.10
C GLY A 56 7.23 10.47 7.28
N ALA A 57 7.58 10.26 6.01
CA ALA A 57 6.86 9.32 5.14
C ALA A 57 7.08 7.87 5.61
N LEU A 58 8.30 7.53 6.04
CA LEU A 58 8.60 6.24 6.66
C LEU A 58 7.71 5.97 7.87
N ALA A 59 7.62 6.92 8.80
CA ALA A 59 6.78 6.78 10.00
C ALA A 59 5.30 6.60 9.65
N ARG A 60 4.80 7.32 8.64
CA ARG A 60 3.42 7.17 8.16
C ARG A 60 3.16 5.77 7.60
N VAL A 61 4.05 5.23 6.78
CA VAL A 61 3.90 3.89 6.20
C VAL A 61 4.02 2.81 7.28
N GLU A 62 4.98 2.92 8.19
CA GLU A 62 5.13 1.97 9.30
C GLU A 62 3.89 1.93 10.20
N GLU A 63 3.26 3.09 10.45
CA GLU A 63 2.02 3.17 11.20
C GLU A 63 0.86 2.45 10.49
N LEU A 64 0.67 2.69 9.18
CA LEU A 64 -0.33 1.98 8.38
C LEU A 64 -0.10 0.47 8.37
N MET A 65 1.17 0.04 8.28
CA MET A 65 1.53 -1.38 8.36
C MET A 65 1.16 -1.95 9.73
N ARG A 66 1.50 -1.24 10.82
CA ARG A 66 1.23 -1.64 12.22
C ARG A 66 -0.26 -1.79 12.49
N GLU A 67 -1.07 -0.81 12.10
CA GLU A 67 -2.53 -0.84 12.30
C GLU A 67 -3.20 -1.97 11.51
N SER A 68 -2.67 -2.30 10.34
CA SER A 68 -3.23 -3.31 9.44
C SER A 68 -2.70 -4.74 9.67
N VAL A 69 -1.82 -4.98 10.65
CA VAL A 69 -1.23 -6.32 10.91
C VAL A 69 -2.29 -7.41 11.07
N HIS A 70 -3.41 -7.09 11.73
CA HIS A 70 -4.51 -8.03 11.95
C HIS A 70 -5.17 -8.52 10.64
N LYS A 71 -5.08 -7.75 9.54
CA LYS A 71 -5.61 -8.14 8.23
C LYS A 71 -4.73 -9.19 7.52
N ARG A 72 -3.48 -9.36 7.97
CA ARG A 72 -2.49 -10.31 7.43
C ARG A 72 -2.17 -11.46 8.40
N SER A 73 -2.82 -11.49 9.56
CA SER A 73 -2.63 -12.52 10.59
C SER A 73 -3.91 -13.33 10.73
N PRO A 74 -3.83 -14.64 11.03
CA PRO A 74 -5.03 -15.41 11.35
C PRO A 74 -5.71 -14.84 12.61
N ALA A 75 -7.02 -15.02 12.69
CA ALA A 75 -7.76 -14.68 13.89
C ALA A 75 -7.15 -15.39 15.11
N LEU A 76 -6.98 -14.66 16.21
CA LEU A 76 -6.46 -15.24 17.45
C LEU A 76 -7.47 -16.26 17.97
N VAL A 77 -7.05 -17.52 18.04
CA VAL A 77 -7.87 -18.60 18.59
C VAL A 77 -7.32 -18.98 19.96
N PHE A 78 -8.21 -19.06 20.95
CA PHE A 78 -7.88 -19.62 22.25
C PHE A 78 -7.43 -21.07 22.10
N LYS A 79 -6.20 -21.39 22.51
CA LYS A 79 -5.70 -22.77 22.56
C LYS A 79 -5.98 -23.35 23.94
N LYS A 80 -6.81 -24.38 24.01
CA LYS A 80 -6.99 -25.20 25.21
C LYS A 80 -5.86 -26.24 25.23
N ASN A 81 -5.01 -26.18 26.26
CA ASN A 81 -3.98 -27.18 26.54
C ASN A 81 -4.61 -28.52 26.94
#